data_AF-A0A6S6ZZR7-F1
#
_entry.id   AF-A0A6S6ZZR7-F1
#
_cell.length_a   1.000
_cell.length_b   1.000
_cell.length_c   1.000
_cell.angle_alpha   90.00
_cell.angle_beta   90.00
_cell.angle_gamma   90.00
#
_symmetry.space_group_name_H-M   'P 1'
#
loop_
_entity.id
_entity.type
_entity.pdbx_description
1 polymer ?
#
loop_
_entity_poly.entity_id
_entity_poly.type
_entity_poly.pdbx_seq_one_letter_code
_entity_poly.pdbx_strand_id
1 'polypeptide(L)'
;MHPIRVFLRNRQELESIALSHHACNLRVIGLPNRDSEGVLSGELRVMVDPDRCMTELDLKSAEAALSAVVGRVVQLVAALPSQALDRADMPDEDMDAEQVHDDMDEENDSEDAFLPPCVDALASAIAQIQMYIRDCDREDFRDDRLRQDAVAHNLSAIAHGVLGLQDLPGFQPYEPVLNPWLHYCWDFSWLPMDKVDLDEVWEIIHQDLPQFEADLARIRSEQFSE
;
A
#
# COMPACT_ATOMS: atom_id res chain seq x y z
N MET A 1 1.11 -19.49 -8.75
CA MET A 1 0.69 -18.65 -7.61
C MET A 1 -0.83 -18.70 -7.53
N HIS A 2 -1.42 -18.90 -6.34
CA HIS A 2 -2.87 -18.84 -6.12
C HIS A 2 -3.13 -17.82 -5.02
N PRO A 3 -3.76 -16.68 -5.31
CA PRO A 3 -4.09 -15.70 -4.28
C PRO A 3 -5.21 -16.26 -3.39
N ILE A 4 -5.00 -16.24 -2.07
CA ILE A 4 -6.02 -16.57 -1.08
C ILE A 4 -6.64 -15.25 -0.63
N ARG A 5 -7.93 -15.04 -0.86
CA ARG A 5 -8.64 -13.84 -0.39
C ARG A 5 -9.14 -14.06 1.03
N VAL A 6 -8.80 -13.18 1.96
CA VAL A 6 -9.23 -13.26 3.35
C VAL A 6 -9.71 -11.88 3.83
N PHE A 7 -10.96 -11.81 4.28
CA PHE A 7 -11.59 -10.56 4.72
C PHE A 7 -11.23 -10.24 6.17
N LEU A 8 -10.61 -9.09 6.41
CA LEU A 8 -10.28 -8.58 7.74
C LEU A 8 -10.83 -7.17 7.91
N ARG A 9 -11.48 -6.91 9.05
CA ARG A 9 -12.16 -5.63 9.32
C ARG A 9 -11.31 -4.62 10.11
N ASN A 10 -10.13 -5.01 10.61
CA ASN A 10 -9.31 -4.14 11.47
C ASN A 10 -7.81 -4.21 11.14
N ARG A 11 -7.18 -3.03 10.97
CA ARG A 11 -5.75 -2.82 10.72
C ARG A 11 -4.85 -3.37 11.84
N GLN A 12 -5.26 -3.25 13.10
CA GLN A 12 -4.48 -3.76 14.25
C GLN A 12 -4.31 -5.29 14.23
N GLU A 13 -5.29 -6.01 13.66
CA GLU A 13 -5.22 -7.47 13.55
C GLU A 13 -4.26 -7.91 12.45
N LEU A 14 -4.21 -7.15 11.35
CA LEU A 14 -3.26 -7.31 10.26
C LEU A 14 -1.80 -7.12 10.74
N GLU A 15 -1.55 -6.06 11.51
CA GLU A 15 -0.24 -5.75 12.08
C GLU A 15 0.20 -6.82 13.11
N SER A 16 -0.73 -7.32 13.94
CA SER A 16 -0.44 -8.42 14.89
C SER A 16 -0.07 -9.73 14.21
N ILE A 17 -0.63 -10.03 13.04
CA ILE A 17 -0.35 -11.25 12.26
C ILE A 17 1.01 -11.13 11.54
N ALA A 18 1.31 -9.96 11.00
CA ALA A 18 2.59 -9.68 10.36
C ALA A 18 3.76 -9.79 11.36
N LEU A 19 3.59 -9.27 12.57
CA LEU A 19 4.62 -9.30 13.63
C LEU A 19 4.89 -10.70 14.20
N SER A 20 3.92 -11.63 14.18
CA SER A 20 4.09 -12.97 14.76
C SER A 20 4.85 -13.97 13.88
N HIS A 21 5.13 -13.64 12.61
CA HIS A 21 5.64 -14.59 11.62
C HIS A 21 6.97 -14.23 10.95
N HIS A 22 7.80 -13.38 11.57
CA HIS A 22 9.17 -13.08 11.12
C HIS A 22 10.09 -14.29 10.93
N ALA A 23 9.72 -15.48 11.42
CA ALA A 23 10.50 -16.71 11.27
C ALA A 23 10.33 -17.41 9.91
N CYS A 24 9.39 -16.98 9.07
CA CYS A 24 9.18 -17.56 7.74
C CYS A 24 9.20 -16.42 6.72
N ASN A 25 9.78 -16.63 5.53
CA ASN A 25 9.83 -15.66 4.43
C ASN A 25 8.43 -15.38 3.79
N LEU A 26 7.39 -15.34 4.61
CA LEU A 26 6.01 -15.06 4.26
C LEU A 26 5.76 -13.57 4.46
N ARG A 27 5.53 -12.84 3.36
CA ARG A 27 5.04 -11.46 3.43
C ARG A 27 3.52 -11.47 3.38
N VAL A 28 2.87 -10.95 4.41
CA VAL A 28 1.41 -10.81 4.49
C VAL A 28 1.05 -9.36 4.19
N ILE A 29 0.39 -9.11 3.06
CA ILE A 29 -0.06 -7.78 2.64
C ILE A 29 -1.56 -7.71 2.86
N GLY A 30 -2.02 -6.77 3.68
CA GLY A 30 -3.44 -6.42 3.74
C GLY A 30 -3.70 -5.18 2.89
N LEU A 31 -4.47 -5.33 1.82
CA LEU A 31 -4.98 -4.19 1.04
C LEU A 31 -6.38 -3.85 1.53
N PRO A 32 -6.59 -2.78 2.32
CA PRO A 32 -7.93 -2.38 2.72
C PRO A 32 -8.68 -1.86 1.50
N ASN A 33 -9.83 -2.47 1.20
CA ASN A 33 -10.76 -2.05 0.17
C ASN A 33 -12.10 -1.73 0.83
N ARG A 34 -12.60 -0.51 0.66
CA ARG A 34 -13.96 -0.16 1.07
C ARG A 34 -14.89 -0.43 -0.09
N ASP A 35 -15.85 -1.33 0.11
CA ASP A 35 -16.94 -1.45 -0.85
C ASP A 35 -17.88 -0.23 -0.77
N SER A 36 -18.81 -0.15 -1.74
CA SER A 36 -19.81 0.91 -1.84
C SER A 36 -20.73 1.00 -0.61
N GLU A 37 -20.76 -0.02 0.24
CA GLU A 37 -21.53 -0.04 1.49
C GLU A 37 -20.70 0.41 2.71
N GLY A 38 -19.44 0.80 2.51
CA GLY A 38 -18.54 1.24 3.57
C GLY A 38 -17.98 0.09 4.41
N VAL A 39 -18.14 -1.16 3.98
CA VAL A 39 -17.53 -2.32 4.62
C VAL A 39 -16.06 -2.36 4.25
N LEU A 40 -15.20 -2.34 5.27
CA LEU A 40 -13.77 -2.63 5.10
C LEU A 40 -13.62 -4.12 4.78
N SER A 41 -13.42 -4.40 3.50
CA SER A 41 -12.90 -5.65 2.99
C SER A 41 -11.38 -5.55 2.86
N GLY A 42 -10.67 -6.68 2.88
CA GLY A 42 -9.23 -6.69 2.73
C GLY A 42 -8.81 -7.82 1.80
N GLU A 43 -7.83 -7.60 0.93
CA GLU A 43 -7.13 -8.71 0.29
C GLU A 43 -5.87 -9.04 1.09
N LEU A 44 -5.76 -10.28 1.57
CA LEU A 44 -4.57 -10.78 2.22
C LEU A 44 -3.67 -11.47 1.18
N ARG A 45 -2.70 -10.77 0.60
CA ARG A 45 -1.74 -11.41 -0.29
C ARG A 45 -0.58 -11.97 0.51
N VAL A 46 -0.32 -13.25 0.32
CA VAL A 46 0.86 -13.90 0.89
C VAL A 46 1.89 -14.14 -0.21
N MET A 47 3.00 -13.42 -0.13
CA MET A 47 4.11 -13.58 -1.08
C MET A 47 5.20 -14.45 -0.45
N VAL A 48 5.70 -15.39 -1.26
CA VAL A 48 6.84 -16.24 -0.94
C VAL A 48 7.95 -15.88 -1.93
N ASP A 49 9.10 -15.46 -1.42
CA ASP A 49 10.28 -15.17 -2.22
C ASP A 49 10.93 -16.49 -2.68
N PRO A 50 10.94 -16.80 -3.99
CA PRO A 50 11.47 -18.06 -4.51
C PRO A 50 13.00 -18.11 -4.56
N ASP A 51 13.68 -16.95 -4.57
CA ASP A 51 15.14 -16.87 -4.73
C ASP A 51 15.88 -17.11 -3.41
N ARG A 52 15.16 -17.01 -2.29
CA ARG A 52 15.59 -17.52 -0.99
C ARG A 52 15.27 -19.01 -0.89
N CYS A 53 16.13 -19.83 -1.50
CA CYS A 53 16.13 -21.30 -1.48
C CYS A 53 15.45 -21.90 -0.25
N MET A 54 14.28 -22.50 -0.45
CA MET A 54 13.55 -23.22 0.59
C MET A 54 13.93 -24.70 0.55
N THR A 55 14.42 -25.23 1.66
CA THR A 55 14.42 -26.67 1.86
C THR A 55 12.96 -27.16 1.98
N GLU A 56 12.70 -28.45 1.76
CA GLU A 56 11.36 -29.03 1.96
C GLU A 56 10.82 -28.77 3.39
N LEU A 57 11.72 -28.60 4.36
CA LEU A 57 11.40 -28.24 5.74
C LEU A 57 10.86 -26.82 5.86
N ASP A 58 11.45 -25.87 5.15
CA ASP A 58 11.01 -24.47 5.14
C ASP A 58 9.62 -24.36 4.50
N LEU A 59 9.33 -25.18 3.48
CA LEU A 59 8.04 -25.17 2.78
C LEU A 59 6.91 -25.65 3.68
N LYS A 60 7.15 -26.73 4.43
CA LYS A 60 6.21 -27.24 5.45
C LYS A 60 6.03 -26.25 6.60
N SER A 61 7.09 -25.54 6.98
CA SER A 61 7.03 -24.49 8.01
C SER A 61 6.17 -23.30 7.53
N ALA A 62 6.35 -22.86 6.28
CA ALA A 62 5.54 -21.81 5.67
C ALA A 62 4.07 -22.23 5.52
N GLU A 63 3.79 -23.46 5.10
CA GLU A 63 2.42 -24.01 5.02
C GLU A 63 1.73 -24.06 6.40
N ALA A 64 2.47 -24.47 7.43
CA ALA A 64 1.97 -24.47 8.81
C ALA A 64 1.70 -23.05 9.33
N ALA A 65 2.60 -22.09 9.04
CA ALA A 65 2.41 -20.69 9.39
C ALA A 65 1.19 -20.08 8.68
N LEU A 66 1.03 -20.33 7.37
CA LEU A 66 -0.14 -19.94 6.59
C LEU A 66 -1.45 -20.52 7.18
N SER A 67 -1.46 -21.81 7.50
CA SER A 67 -2.62 -22.46 8.12
C SER A 67 -2.96 -21.86 9.48
N ALA A 68 -1.95 -21.50 10.29
CA ALA A 68 -2.14 -20.86 11.58
C ALA A 68 -2.72 -19.44 11.42
N VAL A 69 -2.23 -18.66 10.46
CA VAL A 69 -2.75 -17.33 10.13
C VAL A 69 -4.21 -17.43 9.69
N VAL A 70 -4.51 -18.30 8.73
CA VAL A 70 -5.89 -18.51 8.25
C VAL A 70 -6.80 -18.94 9.39
N GLY A 71 -6.36 -19.89 10.22
CA GLY A 71 -7.13 -20.35 11.39
C GLY A 71 -7.44 -19.23 12.38
N ARG A 72 -6.47 -18.33 12.63
CA ARG A 72 -6.65 -17.19 13.53
C ARG A 72 -7.59 -16.13 12.95
N VAL A 73 -7.50 -15.85 11.65
CA VAL A 73 -8.43 -14.95 10.97
C VAL A 73 -9.87 -15.51 11.02
N VAL A 74 -10.05 -16.80 10.75
CA VAL A 74 -11.38 -17.45 10.84
C VAL A 74 -11.96 -17.33 12.26
N GLN A 75 -11.13 -17.52 13.29
CA GLN A 75 -11.57 -17.36 14.69
C GLN A 75 -11.95 -15.92 15.02
N LEU A 76 -11.17 -14.93 14.56
CA LEU A 76 -11.48 -13.51 14.76
C LEU A 76 -12.80 -13.13 14.06
N VAL A 77 -12.98 -13.56 12.81
CA VAL A 77 -14.23 -13.33 12.06
C VAL A 77 -15.43 -14.00 12.75
N ALA A 78 -15.26 -15.22 13.27
CA ALA A 78 -16.32 -15.94 13.99
C ALA A 78 -16.64 -15.35 15.37
N ALA A 79 -15.70 -14.65 16.00
CA ALA A 79 -15.87 -13.98 17.29
C ALA A 79 -16.52 -12.59 17.17
N LEU A 80 -16.71 -12.06 15.95
CA LEU A 80 -17.40 -10.80 15.75
C LEU A 80 -18.88 -10.95 16.12
N PRO A 81 -19.43 -10.10 17.00
CA PRO A 81 -20.84 -10.14 17.35
C PRO A 81 -21.69 -9.90 16.10
N SER A 82 -22.63 -10.80 15.81
CA SER A 82 -23.55 -10.73 14.67
C SER A 82 -24.52 -9.54 14.69
N GLN A 83 -24.34 -8.59 15.60
CA GLN A 83 -25.22 -7.45 15.85
C GLN A 83 -25.13 -6.32 14.79
N ALA A 84 -24.35 -6.49 13.72
CA ALA A 84 -24.36 -5.55 12.59
C ALA A 84 -25.48 -5.83 11.56
N LEU A 85 -26.35 -6.81 11.80
CA LEU A 85 -27.44 -7.21 10.88
C LEU A 85 -28.86 -6.94 11.40
N ASP A 86 -29.03 -6.40 12.60
CA ASP A 86 -30.34 -5.90 13.07
C ASP A 86 -30.56 -4.45 12.62
N ARG A 87 -30.70 -4.26 11.30
CA ARG A 87 -31.53 -3.20 10.72
C ARG A 87 -32.86 -3.81 10.30
N ALA A 88 -33.58 -4.37 11.27
CA ALA A 88 -34.95 -4.83 11.11
C ALA A 88 -35.78 -4.16 12.22
N ASP A 89 -36.10 -2.89 11.99
CA ASP A 89 -37.26 -2.18 12.54
C ASP A 89 -37.24 -0.76 11.95
N MET A 90 -37.34 -0.70 10.62
CA MET A 90 -37.82 0.50 9.93
C MET A 90 -39.34 0.45 10.04
N PRO A 91 -40.00 1.45 10.66
CA PRO A 91 -41.45 1.51 10.67
C PRO A 91 -41.97 1.58 9.23
N ASP A 92 -43.03 0.83 8.95
CA ASP A 92 -43.83 0.93 7.73
C ASP A 92 -44.42 2.35 7.63
N GLU A 93 -43.63 3.32 7.17
CA GLU A 93 -44.14 4.61 6.73
C GLU A 93 -44.58 4.45 5.27
N ASP A 94 -45.90 4.49 5.07
CA ASP A 94 -46.55 4.64 3.77
C ASP A 94 -46.01 5.89 3.06
N MET A 95 -44.89 5.75 2.36
CA MET A 95 -44.36 6.79 1.47
C MET A 95 -45.13 6.73 0.15
N ASP A 96 -45.92 7.78 -0.07
CA ASP A 96 -46.59 8.07 -1.33
C ASP A 96 -45.58 8.05 -2.49
N ALA A 97 -45.84 7.16 -3.45
CA ALA A 97 -45.04 6.93 -4.65
C ALA A 97 -45.22 8.05 -5.69
N GLU A 98 -45.01 9.31 -5.31
CA GLU A 98 -44.88 10.43 -6.25
C GLU A 98 -43.41 10.63 -6.62
N GLN A 99 -43.00 9.91 -7.67
CA GLN A 99 -42.26 10.47 -8.80
C GLN A 99 -41.02 11.32 -8.45
N VAL A 100 -39.98 10.68 -7.92
CA VAL A 100 -38.62 11.23 -7.99
C VAL A 100 -38.06 10.84 -9.36
N HIS A 101 -38.10 11.79 -10.29
CA HIS A 101 -37.47 11.66 -11.59
C HIS A 101 -35.96 11.48 -11.40
N ASP A 102 -35.47 10.34 -11.91
CA ASP A 102 -34.07 10.04 -12.23
C ASP A 102 -33.48 11.13 -13.14
N ASP A 103 -32.98 12.19 -12.55
CA ASP A 103 -31.94 13.05 -13.12
C ASP A 103 -30.75 13.06 -12.13
N MET A 104 -30.36 11.87 -11.62
CA MET A 104 -28.98 11.71 -11.18
C MET A 104 -28.16 11.68 -12.47
N ASP A 105 -27.83 12.88 -12.95
CA ASP A 105 -26.64 13.08 -13.74
C ASP A 105 -25.55 12.31 -12.98
N GLU A 106 -25.16 11.14 -13.50
CA GLU A 106 -23.90 10.51 -13.17
C GLU A 106 -22.87 11.59 -13.50
N GLU A 107 -22.57 12.44 -12.52
CA GLU A 107 -21.37 13.27 -12.49
C GLU A 107 -20.27 12.24 -12.71
N ASN A 108 -19.90 12.15 -13.97
CA ASN A 108 -18.76 11.43 -14.47
C ASN A 108 -17.59 12.20 -13.87
N ASP A 109 -17.37 12.01 -12.56
CA ASP A 109 -16.16 12.26 -11.83
C ASP A 109 -15.12 11.41 -12.55
N SER A 110 -14.67 11.96 -13.67
CA SER A 110 -13.85 11.29 -14.65
C SER A 110 -12.72 10.66 -13.88
N GLU A 111 -12.61 9.34 -13.94
CA GLU A 111 -11.61 8.56 -13.20
C GLU A 111 -10.18 9.09 -13.46
N ASP A 112 -10.00 9.82 -14.56
CA ASP A 112 -8.79 10.58 -14.95
C ASP A 112 -8.41 11.73 -13.98
N ALA A 113 -9.31 12.19 -13.11
CA ALA A 113 -9.07 13.32 -12.20
C ALA A 113 -8.16 12.97 -11.00
N PHE A 114 -7.95 11.68 -10.71
CA PHE A 114 -7.22 11.23 -9.52
C PHE A 114 -5.72 11.06 -9.72
N LEU A 115 -5.25 10.84 -10.96
CA LEU A 115 -3.83 10.62 -11.25
C LEU A 115 -2.96 11.87 -10.97
N PRO A 116 -3.33 13.09 -11.39
CA PRO A 116 -2.47 14.25 -11.20
C PRO A 116 -2.16 14.60 -9.73
N PRO A 117 -3.14 14.62 -8.80
CA PRO A 117 -2.86 14.84 -7.38
C PRO A 117 -1.89 13.82 -6.78
N CYS A 118 -1.96 12.55 -7.21
CA CYS A 118 -1.06 11.51 -6.73
C CYS A 118 0.37 11.70 -7.25
N VAL A 119 0.54 12.04 -8.53
CA VAL A 119 1.86 12.37 -9.11
C VAL A 119 2.48 13.57 -8.39
N ASP A 120 1.67 14.57 -8.06
CA ASP A 120 2.09 15.77 -7.33
C ASP A 120 2.55 15.46 -5.90
N ALA A 121 1.87 14.53 -5.22
CA ALA A 121 2.27 14.06 -3.91
C ALA A 121 3.62 13.31 -3.96
N LEU A 122 3.84 12.47 -4.97
CA LEU A 122 5.13 11.78 -5.18
C LEU A 122 6.27 12.78 -5.41
N ALA A 123 6.07 13.76 -6.32
CA ALA A 123 7.05 14.81 -6.58
C ALA A 123 7.37 15.63 -5.32
N SER A 124 6.35 15.91 -4.49
CA SER A 124 6.53 16.62 -3.23
C SER A 124 7.40 15.83 -2.23
N ALA A 125 7.22 14.50 -2.14
CA ALA A 125 8.04 13.65 -1.28
C ALA A 125 9.52 13.61 -1.75
N ILE A 126 9.76 13.56 -3.06
CA ILE A 126 11.12 13.65 -3.63
C ILE A 126 11.78 14.99 -3.27
N ALA A 127 11.07 16.10 -3.44
CA ALA A 127 11.59 17.43 -3.11
C ALA A 127 11.96 17.56 -1.62
N GLN A 128 11.20 16.92 -0.73
CA GLN A 128 11.53 16.85 0.70
C GLN A 128 12.82 16.06 0.96
N ILE A 129 12.99 14.89 0.33
CA ILE A 129 14.24 14.11 0.43
C ILE A 129 15.43 14.96 0.00
N GLN A 130 15.35 15.60 -1.16
CA GLN A 130 16.40 16.47 -1.69
C GLN A 130 16.72 17.65 -0.76
N MET A 131 15.71 18.20 -0.08
CA MET A 131 15.93 19.25 0.93
C MET A 131 16.72 18.72 2.14
N TYR A 132 16.42 17.52 2.63
CA TYR A 132 17.11 16.92 3.77
C TYR A 132 18.57 16.55 3.46
N ILE A 133 18.88 16.20 2.22
CA ILE A 133 20.23 15.76 1.81
C ILE A 133 21.10 16.85 1.16
N ARG A 134 20.57 18.05 0.90
CA ARG A 134 21.25 19.11 0.11
C ARG A 134 22.69 19.42 0.57
N ASP A 135 22.90 19.52 1.88
CA ASP A 135 24.17 19.91 2.50
C ASP A 135 24.70 18.77 3.38
N CYS A 136 24.48 17.54 2.93
CA CYS A 136 24.81 16.31 3.64
C CYS A 136 25.75 15.50 2.75
N ASP A 137 26.85 15.00 3.29
CA ASP A 137 27.57 13.90 2.66
C ASP A 137 27.11 12.54 3.19
N ARG A 138 27.70 11.46 2.67
CA ARG A 138 27.32 10.10 3.04
C ARG A 138 27.57 9.80 4.52
N GLU A 139 28.67 10.30 5.11
CA GLU A 139 28.98 10.03 6.51
C GLU A 139 28.09 10.87 7.42
N ASP A 140 27.85 12.15 7.07
CA ASP A 140 26.88 12.99 7.76
C ASP A 140 25.48 12.34 7.81
N PHE A 141 25.06 11.70 6.72
CA PHE A 141 23.78 11.00 6.65
C PHE A 141 23.73 9.80 7.60
N ARG A 142 24.81 9.02 7.71
CA ARG A 142 24.89 7.86 8.60
C ARG A 142 24.92 8.24 10.09
N ASP A 143 25.41 9.43 10.41
CA ASP A 143 25.49 9.91 11.79
C ASP A 143 24.25 10.70 12.24
N ASP A 144 23.42 11.19 11.31
CA ASP A 144 22.20 11.97 11.61
C ASP A 144 20.92 11.11 11.55
N ARG A 145 20.53 10.58 12.70
CA ARG A 145 19.31 9.75 12.84
C ARG A 145 18.01 10.49 12.49
N LEU A 146 17.91 11.79 12.76
CA LEU A 146 16.70 12.55 12.42
C LEU A 146 16.55 12.69 10.91
N ARG A 147 17.67 12.92 10.21
CA ARG A 147 17.71 12.97 8.75
C ARG A 147 17.36 11.61 8.14
N GLN A 148 17.88 10.52 8.70
CA GLN A 148 17.53 9.14 8.30
C GLN A 148 16.03 8.88 8.41
N ASP A 149 15.43 9.16 9.57
CA ASP A 149 14.00 8.94 9.81
C ASP A 149 13.14 9.79 8.85
N ALA A 150 13.53 11.04 8.60
CA ALA A 150 12.82 11.93 7.67
C ALA A 150 12.90 11.43 6.21
N VAL A 151 14.07 10.97 5.77
CA VAL A 151 14.26 10.38 4.43
C VAL A 151 13.47 9.09 4.29
N ALA A 152 13.56 8.18 5.27
CA ALA A 152 12.83 6.93 5.26
C ALA A 152 11.30 7.13 5.24
N HIS A 153 10.79 8.13 5.98
CA HIS A 153 9.38 8.49 5.94
C HIS A 153 8.94 8.94 4.54
N ASN A 154 9.73 9.76 3.84
CA ASN A 154 9.39 10.21 2.49
C ASN A 154 9.53 9.09 1.45
N LEU A 155 10.53 8.21 1.58
CA LEU A 155 10.62 7.00 0.74
C LEU A 155 9.40 6.10 0.95
N SER A 156 8.94 5.93 2.19
CA SER A 156 7.71 5.19 2.48
C SER A 156 6.47 5.86 1.87
N ALA A 157 6.38 7.19 1.89
CA ALA A 157 5.31 7.93 1.23
C ALA A 157 5.31 7.69 -0.30
N ILE A 158 6.50 7.63 -0.91
CA ILE A 158 6.66 7.26 -2.33
C ILE A 158 6.15 5.83 -2.58
N ALA A 159 6.54 4.85 -1.74
CA ALA A 159 6.04 3.47 -1.84
C ALA A 159 4.51 3.41 -1.85
N HIS A 160 3.89 4.04 -0.85
CA HIS A 160 2.45 4.01 -0.67
C HIS A 160 1.73 4.76 -1.77
N GLY A 161 2.29 5.89 -2.24
CA GLY A 161 1.76 6.63 -3.37
C GLY A 161 1.76 5.79 -4.63
N VAL A 162 2.89 5.13 -4.96
CA VAL A 162 2.97 4.23 -6.12
C VAL A 162 2.00 3.06 -5.99
N LEU A 163 1.89 2.46 -4.79
CA LEU A 163 0.97 1.35 -4.55
C LEU A 163 -0.49 1.77 -4.79
N GLY A 164 -0.87 2.94 -4.26
CA GLY A 164 -2.23 3.48 -4.43
C GLY A 164 -2.55 3.83 -5.89
N LEU A 165 -1.53 4.12 -6.70
CA LEU A 165 -1.71 4.40 -8.12
C LEU A 165 -1.97 3.13 -8.96
N GLN A 166 -1.53 1.94 -8.53
CA GLN A 166 -1.65 0.71 -9.32
C GLN A 166 -3.10 0.33 -9.65
N ASP A 167 -4.03 0.69 -8.76
CA ASP A 167 -5.45 0.38 -8.90
C ASP A 167 -6.21 1.47 -9.67
N LEU A 168 -5.57 2.59 -10.03
CA LEU A 168 -6.22 3.67 -10.78
C LEU A 168 -6.30 3.34 -12.28
N PRO A 169 -7.46 3.61 -12.93
CA PRO A 169 -7.56 3.61 -14.39
C PRO A 169 -6.53 4.55 -15.02
N GLY A 170 -5.99 4.16 -16.18
CA GLY A 170 -4.98 4.96 -16.90
C GLY A 170 -3.56 4.86 -16.35
N PHE A 171 -3.33 4.13 -15.24
CA PHE A 171 -1.99 3.91 -14.68
C PHE A 171 -1.14 2.91 -15.47
N GLN A 172 -1.74 1.93 -16.13
CA GLN A 172 -1.04 0.80 -16.74
C GLN A 172 0.10 1.18 -17.70
N PRO A 173 0.02 2.25 -18.50
CA PRO A 173 1.14 2.72 -19.32
C PRO A 173 2.40 3.12 -18.51
N TYR A 174 2.22 3.48 -17.24
CA TYR A 174 3.28 3.98 -16.35
C TYR A 174 3.83 2.89 -15.42
N GLU A 175 3.17 1.74 -15.34
CA GLU A 175 3.58 0.63 -14.48
C GLU A 175 5.07 0.23 -14.64
N PRO A 176 5.66 0.13 -15.85
CA PRO A 176 7.07 -0.26 -15.99
C PRO A 176 8.06 0.73 -15.35
N VAL A 177 7.65 1.99 -15.21
CA VAL A 177 8.47 3.07 -14.65
C VAL A 177 8.31 3.12 -13.12
N LEU A 178 7.09 2.87 -12.64
CA LEU A 178 6.74 3.06 -11.24
C LEU A 178 6.93 1.78 -10.40
N ASN A 179 6.74 0.59 -10.96
CA ASN A 179 6.91 -0.68 -10.24
C ASN A 179 8.30 -0.91 -9.61
N PRO A 180 9.43 -0.55 -10.25
CA PRO A 180 10.74 -0.66 -9.61
C PRO A 180 10.82 0.05 -8.25
N TRP A 181 10.11 1.15 -8.09
CA TRP A 181 10.07 1.94 -6.85
C TRP A 181 9.34 1.26 -5.71
N LEU A 182 8.39 0.37 -6.00
CA LEU A 182 7.73 -0.42 -4.97
C LEU A 182 8.71 -1.36 -4.27
N HIS A 183 9.66 -1.94 -5.01
CA HIS A 183 10.66 -2.82 -4.41
C HIS A 183 11.54 -2.03 -3.43
N TYR A 184 12.11 -0.91 -3.87
CA TYR A 184 12.98 -0.07 -3.05
C TYR A 184 12.24 0.45 -1.81
N CYS A 185 11.06 1.00 -2.01
CA CYS A 185 10.38 1.74 -0.95
C CYS A 185 9.68 0.83 0.08
N TRP A 186 9.45 -0.45 -0.24
CA TRP A 186 8.86 -1.39 0.69
C TRP A 186 9.81 -1.74 1.84
N ASP A 187 11.08 -1.96 1.55
CA ASP A 187 12.06 -2.32 2.59
C ASP A 187 12.23 -1.17 3.59
N PHE A 188 12.06 0.09 3.17
CA PHE A 188 12.07 1.28 4.05
C PHE A 188 10.78 1.51 4.84
N SER A 189 9.64 0.95 4.40
CA SER A 189 8.35 1.18 5.05
C SER A 189 8.12 0.30 6.27
N TRP A 190 8.80 -0.84 6.37
CA TRP A 190 8.51 -1.88 7.36
C TRP A 190 9.70 -2.26 8.23
N LEU A 191 10.93 -2.03 7.78
CA LEU A 191 12.11 -2.31 8.58
C LEU A 191 12.37 -1.15 9.55
N PRO A 192 12.74 -1.44 10.80
CA PRO A 192 13.27 -0.41 11.68
C PRO A 192 14.60 0.09 11.09
N MET A 193 14.91 1.38 11.27
CA MET A 193 16.07 2.03 10.64
C MET A 193 17.41 1.37 10.95
N ASP A 194 17.56 0.66 12.07
CA ASP A 194 18.77 -0.10 12.42
C ASP A 194 18.97 -1.38 11.58
N LYS A 195 18.01 -1.74 10.74
CA LYS A 195 18.05 -2.89 9.81
C LYS A 195 18.12 -2.48 8.35
N VAL A 196 17.92 -1.19 8.07
CA VAL A 196 18.00 -0.64 6.73
C VAL A 196 19.47 -0.47 6.35
N ASP A 197 19.84 -0.92 5.15
CA ASP A 197 21.16 -0.63 4.59
C ASP A 197 21.21 0.84 4.15
N LEU A 198 21.86 1.68 4.96
CA LEU A 198 21.97 3.12 4.70
C LEU A 198 22.83 3.43 3.46
N ASP A 199 23.69 2.51 3.04
CA ASP A 199 24.49 2.71 1.83
C ASP A 199 23.64 2.53 0.58
N GLU A 200 22.77 1.52 0.60
CA GLU A 200 21.76 1.32 -0.44
C GLU A 200 20.79 2.50 -0.53
N VAL A 201 20.29 3.00 0.62
CA VAL A 201 19.47 4.22 0.67
C VAL A 201 20.19 5.38 0.00
N TRP A 202 21.47 5.58 0.31
CA TRP A 202 22.25 6.67 -0.24
C TRP A 202 22.41 6.57 -1.76
N GLU A 203 22.64 5.36 -2.28
CA GLU A 203 22.73 5.14 -3.73
C GLU A 203 21.38 5.37 -4.42
N ILE A 204 20.27 4.87 -3.86
CA ILE A 204 18.92 5.11 -4.41
C ILE A 204 18.64 6.61 -4.52
N ILE A 205 18.98 7.40 -3.49
CA ILE A 205 18.73 8.84 -3.48
C ILE A 205 19.54 9.57 -4.56
N HIS A 206 20.78 9.16 -4.81
CA HIS A 206 21.69 9.88 -5.71
C HIS A 206 21.69 9.35 -7.15
N GLN A 207 21.37 8.07 -7.35
CA GLN A 207 21.40 7.42 -8.66
C GLN A 207 20.00 7.28 -9.26
N ASP A 208 19.06 6.75 -8.49
CA ASP A 208 17.74 6.36 -9.03
C ASP A 208 16.71 7.48 -8.90
N LEU A 209 16.68 8.19 -7.76
CA LEU A 209 15.66 9.21 -7.46
C LEU A 209 15.60 10.35 -8.48
N PRO A 210 16.72 10.85 -9.04
CA PRO A 210 16.67 11.87 -10.10
C PRO A 210 15.98 11.37 -11.38
N GLN A 211 16.18 10.10 -11.74
CA GLN A 211 15.53 9.51 -12.91
C GLN A 211 14.01 9.41 -12.67
N PHE A 212 13.60 9.01 -11.48
CA PHE A 212 12.19 8.94 -11.11
C PHE A 212 11.51 10.31 -11.10
N GLU A 213 12.19 11.34 -10.61
CA GLU A 213 11.70 12.72 -10.70
C GLU A 213 11.45 13.14 -12.15
N ALA A 214 12.40 12.84 -13.05
CA ALA A 214 12.26 13.12 -14.48
C ALA A 214 11.08 12.36 -15.11
N ASP A 215 10.87 11.10 -14.71
CA ASP A 215 9.75 10.29 -15.15
C ASP A 215 8.40 10.83 -14.66
N LEU A 216 8.30 11.25 -13.39
CA LEU A 216 7.08 11.89 -12.88
C LEU A 216 6.77 13.20 -13.62
N ALA A 217 7.81 13.99 -13.93
CA ALA A 217 7.63 15.22 -14.71
C ALA A 217 7.12 14.93 -16.13
N ARG A 218 7.59 13.84 -16.76
CA ARG A 218 7.09 13.38 -18.06
C ARG A 218 5.63 12.96 -17.98
N ILE A 219 5.26 12.11 -17.00
CA ILE A 219 3.88 11.66 -16.78
C ILE A 219 2.96 12.88 -16.62
N ARG A 220 3.38 13.85 -15.81
CA ARG A 220 2.67 15.12 -15.63
C ARG A 220 2.45 15.83 -16.97
N SER A 221 3.49 16.01 -17.78
CA SER A 221 3.36 16.69 -19.08
C SER A 221 2.42 15.99 -20.07
N GLU A 222 2.37 14.66 -20.06
CA GLU A 222 1.50 13.87 -20.93
C GLU A 222 0.02 14.04 -20.55
N GLN A 223 -0.27 14.11 -19.25
CA GLN A 223 -1.64 14.24 -18.71
C GLN A 223 -2.21 15.67 -18.85
N PHE A 224 -1.37 16.70 -18.98
CA PHE A 224 -1.80 18.11 -19.08
C PHE A 224 -1.70 18.70 -20.50
N SER A 225 -1.48 17.89 -21.52
CA SER A 225 -1.33 18.35 -22.92
C SER A 225 -2.63 18.30 -23.75
N GLU A 226 -3.77 17.97 -23.12
CA GLU A 226 -5.11 18.01 -23.74
C GLU A 226 -5.87 19.30 -23.41
#